data_AF-A0A836FZY2-F1
#
_entry.id   AF-A0A836FZY2-F1
#
_cell.length_a   1.000
_cell.length_b   1.000
_cell.length_c   1.000
_cell.angle_alpha   90.00
_cell.angle_beta   90.00
_cell.angle_gamma   90.00
#
_symmetry.space_group_name_H-M   'P 1'
#
loop_
_entity.id
_entity.type
_entity.pdbx_description
1 polymer ?
#
loop_
_entity_poly.entity_id
_entity_poly.type
_entity_poly.pdbx_seq_one_letter_code
_entity_poly.pdbx_strand_id
1 'polypeptide(L)'
;MLRSRLISVPKTIKRNISTNVPALQKAVDPIQQLFIDKLRQYKSKSVPGKLIDPSPDIIRERDSELEKLNTQYGGDPGVDMTQFPQFKFVGKLFIKQISVFQMSVLN
;
A
#
# COMPACT_ATOMS: atom_id res chain seq x y z
N MET A 1 5.00 62.98 -19.32
CA MET A 1 3.70 63.03 -18.61
C MET A 1 2.71 62.12 -19.33
N LEU A 2 2.59 60.86 -18.93
CA LEU A 2 1.58 59.91 -19.45
C LEU A 2 0.46 59.79 -18.42
N ARG A 3 -0.61 60.56 -18.60
CA ARG A 3 -1.81 60.46 -17.77
C ARG A 3 -2.59 59.22 -18.22
N SER A 4 -2.58 58.17 -17.41
CA SER A 4 -3.40 56.99 -17.68
C SER A 4 -4.88 57.36 -17.55
N ARG A 5 -5.61 57.25 -18.66
CA ARG A 5 -7.07 57.38 -18.65
C ARG A 5 -7.65 56.02 -18.28
N LEU A 6 -7.85 55.76 -16.99
CA LEU A 6 -8.70 54.66 -16.52
C LEU A 6 -10.16 55.04 -16.76
N ILE A 7 -10.56 55.00 -18.04
CA ILE A 7 -11.95 55.17 -18.47
C ILE A 7 -12.68 53.87 -18.10
N SER A 8 -13.54 53.98 -17.09
CA SER A 8 -14.61 53.05 -16.73
C SER A 8 -14.40 51.58 -17.11
N VAL A 9 -13.80 50.82 -16.20
CA VAL A 9 -13.84 49.35 -16.27
C VAL A 9 -15.30 48.88 -16.13
N PRO A 10 -15.80 47.96 -16.99
CA PRO A 10 -17.16 47.42 -16.91
C PRO A 10 -17.52 46.93 -15.50
N LYS A 11 -18.73 47.22 -15.02
CA LYS A 11 -19.24 46.82 -13.69
C LYS A 11 -19.13 45.30 -13.45
N THR A 12 -19.14 44.52 -14.53
CA THR A 12 -18.95 43.06 -14.55
C THR A 12 -17.54 42.65 -14.09
N ILE A 13 -16.48 43.36 -14.49
CA ILE A 13 -15.12 43.07 -14.06
C ILE A 13 -14.94 43.38 -12.56
N LYS A 14 -15.56 44.47 -12.06
CA LYS A 14 -15.56 44.78 -10.62
C LYS A 14 -16.23 43.68 -9.77
N ARG A 15 -17.27 43.02 -10.28
CA ARG A 15 -17.96 41.92 -9.59
C ARG A 15 -17.18 40.61 -9.60
N ASN A 16 -16.50 40.29 -10.71
CA ASN A 16 -15.72 39.04 -10.83
C ASN A 16 -14.46 39.02 -9.96
N ILE A 17 -13.89 40.18 -9.62
CA ILE A 17 -12.77 40.24 -8.67
C ILE A 17 -13.27 39.78 -7.29
N SER A 18 -14.43 40.28 -6.83
CA SER A 18 -15.02 39.97 -5.52
C SER A 18 -15.33 38.49 -5.29
N THR A 19 -15.83 37.79 -6.30
CA THR A 19 -16.24 36.37 -6.15
C THR A 19 -15.05 35.41 -6.11
N ASN A 20 -13.90 35.83 -6.65
CA ASN A 20 -12.65 35.07 -6.63
C ASN A 20 -11.68 35.51 -5.53
N VAL A 21 -12.04 36.54 -4.73
CA VAL A 21 -11.24 37.00 -3.58
C VAL A 21 -10.93 35.85 -2.59
N PRO A 22 -11.88 34.97 -2.21
CA PRO A 22 -11.60 33.87 -1.29
C PRO A 22 -10.66 32.80 -1.89
N ALA A 23 -10.65 32.66 -3.22
CA ALA A 23 -9.76 31.74 -3.93
C ALA A 23 -8.34 32.32 -4.10
N LEU A 24 -8.21 33.66 -4.09
CA LEU A 24 -6.94 34.37 -4.23
C LEU A 24 -6.30 34.76 -2.88
N GLN A 25 -7.07 34.78 -1.79
CA GLN A 25 -6.55 35.03 -0.45
C GLN A 25 -6.02 33.75 0.17
N LYS A 26 -4.78 33.82 0.68
CA LYS A 26 -4.25 32.80 1.60
C LYS A 26 -5.30 32.56 2.69
N ALA A 27 -5.65 31.30 2.91
CA ALA A 27 -6.84 30.89 3.67
C ALA A 27 -7.09 31.80 4.89
N VAL A 28 -8.28 32.39 4.96
CA VAL A 28 -8.62 33.46 5.91
C VAL A 28 -8.58 32.99 7.37
N ASP A 29 -8.71 31.68 7.59
CA ASP A 29 -8.65 31.04 8.90
C ASP A 29 -7.29 30.32 9.09
N PRO A 30 -6.54 30.63 10.17
CA PRO A 30 -5.31 29.91 10.54
C PRO A 30 -5.44 28.39 10.54
N ILE A 31 -6.60 27.82 10.89
CA ILE A 31 -6.81 26.37 10.90
C ILE A 31 -6.82 25.80 9.48
N GLN A 32 -7.43 26.51 8.54
CA GLN A 32 -7.46 26.10 7.12
C GLN A 32 -6.06 26.19 6.49
N GLN A 33 -5.26 27.18 6.89
CA GLN A 33 -3.85 27.26 6.48
C GLN A 33 -3.07 26.03 6.96
N LEU A 34 -3.22 25.66 8.23
CA LEU A 34 -2.58 24.47 8.80
C LEU A 34 -2.98 23.19 8.06
N PHE A 35 -4.27 23.05 7.72
CA PHE A 35 -4.73 21.88 6.97
C PHE A 35 -4.06 21.79 5.58
N ILE A 36 -4.04 22.90 4.84
CA ILE A 36 -3.38 22.96 3.53
C ILE A 36 -1.88 22.69 3.65
N ASP A 37 -1.23 23.22 4.67
CA ASP A 37 0.20 23.01 4.90
C ASP A 37 0.50 21.55 5.25
N LYS A 38 -0.38 20.88 6.01
CA LYS A 38 -0.28 19.44 6.26
C LYS A 38 -0.51 18.60 5.01
N LEU A 39 -1.45 18.97 4.15
CA LEU A 39 -1.63 18.31 2.85
C LEU A 39 -0.40 18.43 1.96
N ARG A 40 0.23 19.61 1.91
CA ARG A 40 1.47 19.81 1.15
C ARG A 40 2.62 18.99 1.73
N GLN A 41 2.80 18.99 3.05
CA GLN A 41 3.81 18.19 3.75
C GLN A 41 3.60 16.69 3.50
N TYR A 42 2.36 16.21 3.56
CA TYR A 42 2.04 14.81 3.26
C TYR A 42 2.38 14.48 1.82
N LYS A 43 1.93 15.29 0.86
CA LYS A 43 2.18 15.07 -0.58
C LYS A 43 3.67 15.04 -0.92
N SER A 44 4.49 15.86 -0.26
CA SER A 44 5.94 15.85 -0.49
C SER A 44 6.63 14.64 0.12
N LYS A 45 6.10 14.11 1.23
CA LYS A 45 6.66 12.95 1.94
C LYS A 45 6.13 11.60 1.43
N SER A 46 4.99 11.59 0.76
CA SER A 46 4.38 10.37 0.23
C SER A 46 5.14 9.88 -1.00
N VAL A 47 6.16 9.04 -0.80
CA VAL A 47 6.82 8.30 -1.88
C VAL A 47 6.14 6.93 -2.01
N PRO A 48 5.61 6.56 -3.19
CA PRO A 48 4.96 5.27 -3.37
C PRO A 48 5.95 4.13 -3.17
N GLY A 49 5.54 3.12 -2.38
CA GLY A 49 6.29 1.86 -2.22
C GLY A 49 7.52 1.91 -1.32
N LYS A 50 7.84 3.06 -0.70
CA LYS A 50 8.96 3.18 0.25
C LYS A 50 8.48 3.65 1.61
N LEU A 51 9.16 3.21 2.65
CA LEU A 51 9.00 3.78 3.98
C LEU A 51 9.48 5.24 3.95
N ILE A 52 8.74 6.12 4.62
CA ILE A 52 9.07 7.53 4.74
C ILE A 52 10.11 7.66 5.85
N ASP A 53 11.26 8.23 5.53
CA ASP A 53 12.37 8.49 6.47
C ASP A 53 12.70 7.30 7.42
N PRO A 54 12.93 6.07 6.91
CA PRO A 54 13.17 4.92 7.77
C PRO A 54 14.54 5.03 8.45
N SER A 55 14.56 4.83 9.77
CA SER A 55 15.81 4.58 10.50
C SER A 55 16.41 3.23 10.06
N PRO A 56 17.76 3.08 10.03
CA PRO A 56 18.40 1.79 9.77
C PRO A 56 17.88 0.64 10.65
N ASP A 57 17.42 0.96 11.86
CA ASP A 57 16.85 -0.03 12.78
C ASP A 57 15.51 -0.58 12.30
N ILE A 58 14.65 0.28 11.74
CA ILE A 58 13.33 -0.11 11.22
C ILE A 58 13.49 -1.01 9.99
N ILE A 59 14.48 -0.71 9.13
CA ILE A 59 14.78 -1.55 7.95
C ILE A 59 15.22 -2.94 8.40
N ARG A 60 16.14 -3.00 9.38
CA ARG A 60 16.63 -4.27 9.93
C ARG A 60 15.51 -5.08 10.59
N GLU A 61 14.66 -4.43 11.37
CA GLU A 61 13.50 -5.08 11.97
C GLU A 61 12.56 -5.65 10.91
N ARG A 62 12.22 -4.85 9.89
CA ARG A 62 11.39 -5.27 8.75
C ARG A 62 11.96 -6.49 8.04
N ASP A 63 13.25 -6.49 7.73
CA ASP A 63 13.91 -7.61 7.05
C ASP A 63 13.92 -8.87 7.93
N SER A 64 14.17 -8.72 9.23
CA SER A 64 14.13 -9.83 10.19
C SER A 64 12.74 -10.44 10.35
N GLU A 65 11.68 -9.62 10.33
CA GLU A 65 10.30 -10.11 10.38
C GLU A 65 9.91 -10.82 9.08
N LEU A 66 10.37 -10.32 7.93
CA LEU A 66 10.15 -11.00 6.65
C LEU A 66 10.87 -12.36 6.58
N GLU A 67 12.08 -12.46 7.12
CA GLU A 67 12.80 -13.73 7.22
C GLU A 67 12.05 -14.76 8.07
N LYS A 68 11.56 -14.35 9.26
CA LYS A 68 10.75 -15.23 10.13
C LYS A 68 9.50 -15.73 9.42
N LEU A 69 8.80 -14.84 8.70
CA LEU A 69 7.60 -15.20 7.93
C LEU A 69 7.94 -16.19 6.81
N ASN A 70 9.03 -15.98 6.09
CA ASN A 70 9.48 -16.90 5.04
C ASN A 70 9.77 -18.29 5.59
N THR A 71 10.48 -18.40 6.72
CA THR A 71 10.72 -19.68 7.39
C THR A 71 9.43 -20.36 7.84
N GLN A 72 8.48 -19.60 8.40
CA GLN A 72 7.23 -20.16 8.92
C GLN A 72 6.27 -20.65 7.83
N TYR A 73 6.23 -19.97 6.68
CA TYR A 73 5.26 -20.22 5.61
C TYR A 73 5.88 -20.91 4.38
N GLY A 74 7.13 -21.39 4.47
CA GLY A 74 7.78 -22.14 3.39
C GLY A 74 8.22 -21.27 2.21
N GLY A 75 8.41 -19.97 2.41
CA GLY A 75 8.99 -19.03 1.44
C GLY A 75 10.52 -19.09 1.41
N ASP A 76 11.10 -20.28 1.51
CA ASP A 76 12.55 -20.47 1.52
C ASP A 76 13.19 -20.03 0.19
N PRO A 77 14.53 -19.78 0.17
CA PRO A 77 15.23 -19.32 -1.01
C PRO A 77 14.99 -20.25 -2.21
N GLY A 78 14.25 -19.76 -3.21
CA GLY A 78 13.94 -20.50 -4.44
C GLY A 78 12.48 -20.97 -4.57
N VAL A 79 11.63 -20.74 -3.58
CA VAL A 79 10.18 -20.99 -3.68
C VAL A 79 9.48 -19.72 -4.15
N ASP A 80 8.85 -19.77 -5.32
CA ASP A 80 8.02 -18.68 -5.82
C ASP A 80 6.63 -18.71 -5.16
N MET A 81 6.43 -17.83 -4.18
CA MET A 81 5.17 -17.69 -3.44
C MET A 81 4.02 -17.13 -4.30
N THR A 82 4.29 -16.66 -5.53
CA THR A 82 3.24 -16.23 -6.47
C THR A 82 2.61 -17.41 -7.21
N GLN A 83 3.30 -18.55 -7.25
CA GLN A 83 2.82 -19.75 -7.91
C GLN A 83 2.16 -20.68 -6.92
N PHE A 84 1.05 -21.28 -7.35
CA PHE A 84 0.37 -22.29 -6.54
C PHE A 84 1.22 -23.57 -6.46
N PRO A 85 1.28 -24.26 -5.30
CA PRO A 85 2.08 -25.46 -5.14
C PRO A 85 1.59 -26.61 -6.03
N GLN A 86 2.53 -27.36 -6.59
CA GLN A 86 2.22 -28.61 -7.29
C GLN A 86 2.19 -29.77 -6.32
N PHE A 87 1.02 -30.37 -6.14
CA PHE A 87 0.86 -31.54 -5.28
C PHE A 87 1.24 -32.82 -6.03
N LYS A 88 2.22 -33.55 -5.49
CA LYS A 88 2.52 -34.93 -5.91
C LYS A 88 2.00 -35.89 -4.84
N PHE A 89 0.90 -36.56 -5.16
CA PHE A 89 0.33 -37.57 -4.27
C PHE A 89 1.08 -38.90 -4.46
N VAL A 90 1.97 -39.24 -3.53
CA VAL A 90 2.63 -40.55 -3.52
C VAL A 90 1.71 -41.53 -2.80
N GLY A 91 0.85 -42.21 -3.55
CA GLY A 91 -0.02 -43.24 -3.03
C GLY A 91 0.72 -44.57 -2.87
N LYS A 92 0.92 -45.03 -1.63
CA LYS A 92 1.08 -46.46 -1.35
C LYS A 92 0.50 -46.83 0.01
N LEU A 93 -0.82 -46.70 0.14
CA LEU A 93 -1.52 -47.47 1.16
C LEU A 93 -1.65 -48.90 0.65
N PHE A 94 -0.60 -49.70 0.83
CA PHE A 94 -0.71 -51.15 0.72
C PHE A 94 -1.68 -51.60 1.81
N ILE A 95 -2.94 -51.81 1.43
CA ILE A 95 -3.84 -52.63 2.21
C ILE A 95 -3.17 -54.01 2.23
N LYS A 96 -2.55 -54.38 3.36
CA LYS A 96 -2.09 -55.75 3.56
C LYS A 96 -3.32 -56.62 3.44
N GLN A 97 -3.38 -57.39 2.34
CA GLN A 97 -4.37 -58.43 2.16
C GLN A 97 -4.18 -59.42 3.32
N ILE A 98 -5.08 -59.33 4.32
CA ILE A 98 -5.12 -60.28 5.43
C ILE A 98 -5.38 -61.64 4.80
N SER A 99 -4.38 -62.51 4.83
CA SER A 99 -4.49 -63.90 4.41
C SER A 99 -5.50 -64.61 5.33
N VAL A 100 -6.76 -64.65 4.90
CA VAL A 100 -7.75 -65.62 5.41
C VAL A 100 -7.67 -66.84 4.49
N PHE A 101 -6.56 -67.59 4.58
CA PHE A 101 -6.44 -68.87 3.89
C PHE A 101 -5.51 -69.83 4.66
N GLN A 102 -5.82 -70.07 5.94
CA GLN A 102 -5.40 -71.28 6.66
C GLN A 102 -6.38 -71.53 7.83
N MET A 103 -7.60 -71.93 7.52
CA MET A 103 -8.49 -72.56 8.50
C MET A 103 -9.56 -73.44 7.82
N SER A 104 -9.15 -74.31 6.87
CA SER A 104 -10.06 -75.32 6.33
C SER A 104 -9.35 -76.59 5.86
N VAL A 105 -8.22 -76.93 6.48
CA VAL A 105 -7.61 -78.26 6.35
C VAL A 105 -7.20 -78.70 7.76
N LEU A 106 -8.21 -78.95 8.59
CA LEU A 106 -8.13 -79.74 9.82
C LEU A 106 -9.59 -79.93 10.29
N ASN A 107 -10.29 -80.84 9.63
CA ASN A 107 -11.34 -81.72 10.17
C ASN A 107 -11.65 -82.78 9.10
#